data_AF-A0A1I8CA15-F1
#
_entry.id   AF-A0A1I8CA15-F1
#
_cell.length_a   1.000
_cell.length_b   1.000
_cell.length_c   1.000
_cell.angle_alpha   90.00
_cell.angle_beta   90.00
_cell.angle_gamma   90.00
#
_symmetry.space_group_name_H-M   'P 1'
#
loop_
_entity.id
_entity.type
_entity.pdbx_description
1 polymer ?
#
loop_
_entity_poly.entity_id
_entity_poly.type
_entity_poly.pdbx_seq_one_letter_code
_entity_poly.pdbx_strand_id
1 'polypeptide(L)'
;MQLKFVILVLTLVAVPTLAFPMGNGEDLGPNADLKYCPYDLVEKLSTAAREGVEIIFKNADQTKAAISDALEILFTGPNVTEEDKTIYAAYKTEKANKESKIIAKIEAGIASSPLTDSQKALFASAKTIFENQNISIKQAEADIENVKNSASEEDRNAVEKAIISALSN
;
A
#
# COMPACT_ATOMS: atom_id res chain seq x y z
N MET A 1 -7.71 -3.77 -20.94
CA MET A 1 -7.66 -2.78 -19.83
C MET A 1 -7.66 -3.43 -18.43
N GLN A 2 -7.27 -4.71 -18.26
CA GLN A 2 -7.36 -5.43 -16.97
C GLN A 2 -6.02 -5.54 -16.21
N LEU A 3 -4.88 -5.29 -16.87
CA LEU A 3 -3.52 -5.50 -16.31
C LEU A 3 -3.11 -4.63 -15.11
N LYS A 4 -3.89 -3.62 -14.70
CA LYS A 4 -3.52 -2.67 -13.65
C LYS A 4 -3.99 -3.07 -12.24
N PHE A 5 -4.93 -4.00 -12.11
CA PHE A 5 -5.62 -4.26 -10.85
C PHE A 5 -4.83 -5.10 -9.83
N VAL A 6 -3.97 -6.05 -10.25
CA VAL A 6 -3.19 -6.88 -9.30
C VAL A 6 -2.00 -6.12 -8.71
N ILE A 7 -1.36 -5.28 -9.52
CA ILE A 7 -0.40 -4.30 -9.01
C ILE A 7 -1.14 -3.44 -7.99
N LEU A 8 -2.34 -2.95 -8.32
CA LEU A 8 -3.16 -2.16 -7.39
C LEU A 8 -3.44 -2.89 -6.07
N VAL A 9 -3.85 -4.16 -6.06
CA VAL A 9 -4.30 -4.85 -4.84
C VAL A 9 -3.14 -5.21 -3.91
N LEU A 10 -2.02 -5.72 -4.43
CA LEU A 10 -0.85 -5.97 -3.59
C LEU A 10 -0.12 -4.64 -3.29
N THR A 11 -0.04 -3.65 -4.17
CA THR A 11 0.53 -2.34 -3.76
C THR A 11 -0.40 -1.53 -2.83
N LEU A 12 -1.73 -1.72 -2.87
CA LEU A 12 -2.71 -1.07 -1.97
C LEU A 12 -2.42 -1.35 -0.50
N VAL A 13 -1.95 -2.57 -0.25
CA VAL A 13 -1.73 -3.10 1.09
C VAL A 13 -0.30 -2.81 1.53
N ALA A 14 0.63 -2.56 0.60
CA ALA A 14 2.07 -2.47 0.87
C ALA A 14 2.49 -1.04 1.13
N VAL A 15 1.98 -0.14 0.30
CA VAL A 15 2.23 1.27 0.46
C VAL A 15 1.33 1.74 1.60
N PRO A 16 1.67 2.81 2.33
CA PRO A 16 0.74 3.45 3.24
C PRO A 16 -0.46 4.05 2.48
N THR A 17 -1.21 3.32 1.65
CA THR A 17 -2.35 3.83 0.85
C THR A 17 -2.00 4.96 -0.12
N LEU A 18 -0.72 5.10 -0.50
CA LEU A 18 -0.24 6.32 -1.17
C LEU A 18 0.83 6.16 -2.22
N ALA A 19 0.37 5.76 -3.38
CA ALA A 19 0.86 6.30 -4.62
C ALA A 19 -0.05 5.77 -5.72
N PHE A 20 -1.36 6.04 -5.64
CA PHE A 20 -2.16 6.04 -6.86
C PHE A 20 -2.73 7.43 -7.05
N PRO A 21 -2.47 8.10 -8.19
CA PRO A 21 -3.23 9.26 -8.56
C PRO A 21 -4.69 8.83 -8.68
N MET A 22 -5.54 9.26 -7.74
CA MET A 22 -6.97 9.25 -8.00
C MET A 22 -7.18 10.09 -9.25
N GLY A 23 -7.63 9.44 -10.32
CA GLY A 23 -7.84 10.06 -11.60
C GLY A 23 -8.87 11.18 -11.49
N ASN A 24 -8.53 12.29 -12.13
CA ASN A 24 -9.39 13.36 -12.64
C ASN A 24 -10.72 13.62 -11.91
N GLY A 25 -10.75 14.79 -11.29
CA GLY A 25 -11.93 15.64 -11.31
C GLY A 25 -12.68 15.67 -10.00
N GLU A 26 -12.10 16.36 -9.02
CA GLU A 26 -12.84 17.35 -8.23
C GLU A 26 -11.82 18.27 -7.56
N ASP A 27 -12.12 19.56 -7.62
CA ASP A 27 -11.28 20.71 -7.28
C ASP A 27 -10.82 20.65 -5.81
N LEU A 28 -9.64 20.05 -5.57
CA LEU A 28 -8.95 20.15 -4.29
C LEU A 28 -8.40 21.58 -4.23
N GLY A 29 -9.02 22.41 -3.38
CA GLY A 29 -8.73 23.83 -3.22
C GLY A 29 -7.24 24.18 -3.04
N PRO A 30 -6.90 25.48 -2.97
CA PRO A 30 -5.66 26.04 -3.52
C PRO A 30 -4.32 25.65 -2.84
N ASN A 31 -4.24 24.73 -1.89
CA ASN A 31 -2.99 24.40 -1.21
C ASN A 31 -2.97 22.95 -0.69
N ALA A 32 -2.47 22.02 -1.51
CA ALA A 32 -1.62 20.87 -1.15
C ALA A 32 -1.66 19.85 -2.30
N ASP A 33 -0.50 19.54 -2.88
CA ASP A 33 -0.35 18.49 -3.90
C ASP A 33 -0.43 17.11 -3.21
N LEU A 34 -1.63 16.74 -2.73
CA LEU A 34 -1.92 15.55 -1.92
C LEU A 34 -1.79 14.22 -2.69
N LYS A 35 -1.24 14.26 -3.91
CA LYS A 35 -1.11 13.13 -4.83
C LYS A 35 -0.42 11.90 -4.23
N TYR A 36 0.31 12.07 -3.13
CA TYR A 36 1.11 11.05 -2.47
C TYR A 36 0.87 10.93 -0.95
N CYS A 37 -0.14 11.60 -0.33
CA CYS A 37 -0.35 11.60 1.14
C CYS A 37 -1.65 10.94 1.66
N PRO A 38 -1.64 10.21 2.81
CA PRO A 38 -2.70 9.25 3.21
C PRO A 38 -3.97 10.02 3.48
N TYR A 39 -4.91 10.03 2.55
CA TYR A 39 -6.09 10.90 2.65
C TYR A 39 -6.79 10.74 4.01
N ASP A 40 -7.06 9.49 4.42
CA ASP A 40 -7.65 9.11 5.71
C ASP A 40 -6.91 9.65 6.95
N LEU A 41 -5.62 9.96 6.81
CA LEU A 41 -4.78 10.60 7.83
C LEU A 41 -4.80 12.12 7.65
N VAL A 42 -4.37 12.64 6.49
CA VAL A 42 -4.13 14.08 6.28
C VAL A 42 -5.38 14.95 6.39
N GLU A 43 -6.56 14.40 6.10
CA GLU A 43 -7.82 15.15 6.19
C GLU A 43 -8.14 15.56 7.65
N LYS A 44 -7.66 14.79 8.63
CA LYS A 44 -7.93 14.98 10.06
C LYS A 44 -6.83 15.77 10.77
N LEU A 45 -5.66 15.87 10.15
CA LEU A 45 -4.50 16.55 10.74
C LEU A 45 -4.60 18.08 10.65
N SER A 46 -3.96 18.73 11.62
CA SER A 46 -3.60 20.15 11.55
C SER A 46 -2.70 20.45 10.35
N THR A 47 -2.65 21.71 9.93
CA THR A 47 -1.80 22.15 8.80
C THR A 47 -0.33 21.78 9.01
N ALA A 48 0.21 22.01 10.21
CA ALA A 48 1.62 21.73 10.50
C ALA A 48 1.94 20.23 10.43
N ALA A 49 1.09 19.37 10.98
CA ALA A 49 1.27 17.92 10.90
C ALA A 49 1.10 17.41 9.45
N ARG A 50 0.16 17.99 8.69
CA ARG A 50 -0.05 17.67 7.28
C ARG A 50 1.16 18.00 6.41
N GLU A 51 1.75 19.18 6.55
CA GLU A 51 2.97 19.57 5.83
C GLU A 51 4.14 18.62 6.12
N GLY A 52 4.27 18.18 7.39
CA GLY A 52 5.26 17.18 7.78
C GLY A 52 5.05 15.84 7.08
N VAL A 53 3.80 15.36 7.02
CA VAL A 53 3.43 14.14 6.28
C VAL A 53 3.74 14.31 4.79
N GLU A 54 3.41 15.44 4.19
CA GLU A 54 3.70 15.72 2.78
C GLU A 54 5.19 15.62 2.43
N ILE A 55 6.05 16.16 3.28
CA ILE A 55 7.50 16.08 3.09
C ILE A 55 7.99 14.63 3.11
N ILE A 56 7.46 13.80 4.01
CA ILE A 56 7.83 12.38 4.12
C ILE A 56 7.48 11.64 2.83
N PHE A 57 6.26 11.82 2.33
CA PHE A 57 5.76 11.10 1.15
C PHE A 57 6.22 11.66 -0.20
N LYS A 58 6.85 12.85 -0.22
CA LYS A 58 7.40 13.44 -1.44
C LYS A 58 8.58 12.66 -2.03
N ASN A 59 9.29 11.89 -1.20
CA ASN A 59 10.39 11.06 -1.67
C ASN A 59 9.90 9.67 -2.11
N ALA A 60 9.74 9.51 -3.43
CA ALA A 60 9.27 8.26 -4.04
C ALA A 60 10.23 7.06 -3.92
N ASP A 61 11.48 7.29 -3.50
CA ASP A 61 12.49 6.23 -3.35
C ASP A 61 12.60 5.71 -1.90
N GLN A 62 11.74 6.17 -0.99
CA GLN A 62 11.74 5.65 0.39
C GLN A 62 11.25 4.21 0.48
N THR A 63 11.78 3.51 1.48
CA THR A 63 11.30 2.19 1.91
C THR A 63 10.12 2.37 2.85
N LYS A 64 9.30 1.32 3.01
CA LYS A 64 8.19 1.34 3.98
C LYS A 64 8.69 1.56 5.41
N ALA A 65 9.82 0.94 5.76
CA ALA A 65 10.47 1.15 7.06
C ALA A 65 10.85 2.62 7.27
N ALA A 66 11.48 3.25 6.27
CA ALA A 66 11.89 4.65 6.35
C ALA A 66 10.69 5.61 6.49
N ILE A 67 9.60 5.35 5.78
CA ILE A 67 8.36 6.14 5.92
C ILE A 67 7.77 5.97 7.32
N SER A 68 7.70 4.73 7.81
CA SER A 68 7.19 4.44 9.16
C SER A 68 8.02 5.16 10.22
N ASP A 69 9.34 5.07 10.16
CA ASP A 69 10.25 5.72 11.10
C ASP A 69 10.12 7.24 11.04
N ALA A 70 10.00 7.83 9.84
CA ALA A 70 9.83 9.27 9.68
C ALA A 70 8.49 9.76 10.24
N LEU A 71 7.42 8.99 10.08
CA LEU A 71 6.11 9.31 10.69
C LEU A 71 6.18 9.22 12.21
N GLU A 72 6.82 8.19 12.77
CA GLU A 72 7.02 8.08 14.22
C GLU A 72 7.81 9.28 14.77
N ILE A 73 8.88 9.70 14.07
CA ILE A 73 9.66 10.88 14.45
C ILE A 73 8.80 12.16 14.38
N LEU A 74 8.00 12.33 13.32
CA LEU A 74 7.12 13.49 13.18
C LEU A 74 6.13 13.57 14.34
N PHE A 75 5.37 12.50 14.60
CA PHE A 75 4.31 12.49 15.59
C PHE A 75 4.81 12.39 17.04
N THR A 76 6.05 11.96 17.28
CA THR A 76 6.67 12.09 18.61
C THR A 76 7.33 13.46 18.83
N GLY A 77 7.42 14.28 17.79
CA GLY A 77 8.04 15.59 17.82
C GLY A 77 7.30 16.61 18.69
N PRO A 78 8.00 17.65 19.18
CA PRO A 78 7.41 18.69 20.03
C PRO A 78 6.49 19.65 19.25
N ASN A 79 6.54 19.64 17.92
CA ASN A 79 5.81 20.58 17.05
C ASN A 79 4.43 20.04 16.59
N VAL A 80 4.07 18.83 17.02
CA VAL A 80 2.80 18.18 16.68
C VAL A 80 1.87 18.20 17.89
N THR A 81 0.60 18.53 17.67
CA THR A 81 -0.40 18.64 18.75
C THR A 81 -0.75 17.27 19.32
N GLU A 82 -1.23 17.22 20.57
CA GLU A 82 -1.71 15.96 21.17
C GLU A 82 -2.92 15.36 20.41
N GLU A 83 -3.72 16.20 19.77
CA GLU A 83 -4.82 15.77 18.90
C GLU A 83 -4.28 15.05 17.66
N ASP A 84 -3.31 15.65 16.96
CA ASP A 84 -2.65 15.03 15.79
C ASP A 84 -1.98 13.70 16.15
N LYS A 85 -1.34 13.61 17.33
CA LYS A 85 -0.76 12.35 17.84
C LYS A 85 -1.82 11.27 18.02
N THR A 86 -2.97 11.63 18.58
CA THR A 86 -4.09 10.72 18.79
C THR A 86 -4.64 10.23 17.44
N ILE A 87 -4.80 11.13 16.48
CA ILE A 87 -5.23 10.80 15.11
C ILE A 87 -4.26 9.83 14.46
N TYR A 88 -2.96 10.08 14.54
CA TYR A 88 -1.93 9.19 13.97
C TYR A 88 -1.92 7.81 14.64
N ALA A 89 -2.03 7.74 15.97
CA ALA A 89 -2.09 6.47 16.69
C ALA A 89 -3.31 5.62 16.29
N ALA A 90 -4.47 6.26 16.12
CA ALA A 90 -5.68 5.61 15.62
C ALA A 90 -5.49 5.14 14.17
N TYR A 91 -4.96 6.00 13.30
CA TYR A 91 -4.67 5.68 11.91
C TYR A 91 -3.73 4.48 11.78
N LYS A 92 -2.62 4.45 12.54
CA LYS A 92 -1.65 3.34 12.54
C LYS A 92 -2.32 2.01 12.88
N THR A 93 -3.17 2.01 13.90
CA THR A 93 -3.92 0.83 14.33
C THR A 93 -4.93 0.37 13.28
N GLU A 94 -5.73 1.29 12.74
CA GLU A 94 -6.70 0.99 11.70
C GLU A 94 -6.04 0.46 10.43
N LYS A 95 -4.93 1.06 10.01
CA LYS A 95 -4.19 0.66 8.83
C LYS A 95 -3.63 -0.76 8.98
N ALA A 96 -2.94 -1.05 10.09
CA ALA A 96 -2.43 -2.39 10.36
C ALA A 96 -3.54 -3.45 10.39
N ASN A 97 -4.69 -3.11 10.98
CA ASN A 97 -5.87 -4.00 11.01
C ASN A 97 -6.47 -4.23 9.61
N LYS A 98 -6.61 -3.18 8.80
CA LYS A 98 -7.12 -3.28 7.42
C LYS A 98 -6.17 -4.11 6.56
N GLU A 99 -4.87 -3.84 6.63
CA GLU A 99 -3.83 -4.58 5.91
C GLU A 99 -3.83 -6.07 6.28
N SER A 100 -3.79 -6.39 7.57
CA SER A 100 -3.81 -7.78 8.03
C SER A 100 -5.07 -8.52 7.57
N LYS A 101 -6.24 -7.88 7.63
CA LYS A 101 -7.50 -8.47 7.15
C LYS A 101 -7.48 -8.76 5.64
N ILE A 102 -6.95 -7.83 4.85
CA ILE A 102 -6.86 -8.00 3.39
C ILE A 102 -5.89 -9.12 3.04
N ILE A 103 -4.70 -9.15 3.65
CA ILE A 103 -3.71 -10.22 3.44
C ILE A 103 -4.32 -11.57 3.82
N ALA A 104 -4.93 -11.68 4.99
CA ALA A 104 -5.55 -12.92 5.45
C ALA A 104 -6.66 -13.40 4.51
N LYS A 105 -7.50 -12.49 3.99
CA LYS A 105 -8.52 -12.84 2.99
C LYS A 105 -7.90 -13.39 1.71
N ILE A 106 -6.86 -12.72 1.19
CA ILE A 106 -6.17 -13.17 -0.02
C ILE A 106 -5.53 -14.53 0.21
N GLU A 107 -4.80 -14.72 1.32
CA GLU A 107 -4.17 -15.99 1.65
C GLU A 107 -5.18 -17.13 1.78
N ALA A 108 -6.32 -16.90 2.45
CA ALA A 108 -7.40 -17.87 2.55
C ALA A 108 -8.00 -18.21 1.17
N GLY A 109 -8.18 -17.20 0.30
CA GLY A 109 -8.67 -17.40 -1.06
C GLY A 109 -7.68 -18.18 -1.93
N ILE A 110 -6.38 -17.87 -1.85
CA ILE A 110 -5.33 -18.62 -2.54
C ILE A 110 -5.26 -20.06 -2.02
N ALA A 111 -5.35 -20.27 -0.70
CA ALA A 111 -5.33 -21.60 -0.12
C ALA A 111 -6.52 -22.48 -0.54
N SER A 112 -7.71 -21.88 -0.65
CA SER A 112 -8.95 -22.58 -1.06
C SER A 112 -9.12 -22.70 -2.58
N SER A 113 -8.38 -21.93 -3.37
CA SER A 113 -8.45 -21.97 -4.83
C SER A 113 -7.82 -23.23 -5.44
N PRO A 114 -8.32 -23.70 -6.60
CA PRO A 114 -7.76 -24.84 -7.33
C PRO A 114 -6.51 -24.45 -8.14
N LEU A 115 -5.66 -23.57 -7.60
CA LEU A 115 -4.41 -23.16 -8.23
C LEU A 115 -3.37 -24.29 -8.19
N THR A 116 -2.56 -24.35 -9.24
CA THR A 116 -1.40 -25.24 -9.32
C THR A 116 -0.29 -24.80 -8.34
N ASP A 117 0.68 -25.69 -8.11
CA ASP A 117 1.84 -25.36 -7.29
C ASP A 117 2.66 -24.20 -7.89
N SER A 118 2.78 -24.10 -9.22
CA SER A 118 3.46 -22.98 -9.89
C SER A 118 2.73 -21.66 -9.65
N GLN A 119 1.40 -21.65 -9.68
CA GLN A 119 0.58 -20.47 -9.43
C GLN A 119 0.64 -20.02 -7.96
N LYS A 120 0.63 -20.97 -7.02
CA LYS A 120 0.82 -20.67 -5.59
C LYS A 120 2.24 -20.15 -5.31
N ALA A 121 3.25 -20.70 -5.97
CA ALA A 121 4.63 -20.21 -5.87
C ALA A 121 4.79 -18.79 -6.45
N LEU A 122 4.08 -18.48 -7.55
CA LEU A 122 4.02 -17.13 -8.11
C LEU A 122 3.46 -16.13 -7.10
N PHE A 123 2.33 -16.46 -6.45
CA PHE A 123 1.76 -15.65 -5.39
C PHE A 123 2.72 -15.47 -4.20
N ALA A 124 3.30 -16.56 -3.70
CA ALA A 124 4.22 -16.53 -2.57
C ALA A 124 5.47 -15.66 -2.82
N SER A 125 5.99 -15.69 -4.05
CA SER A 125 7.12 -14.86 -4.46
C SER A 125 6.76 -13.37 -4.46
N ALA A 126 5.61 -13.03 -5.06
CA ALA A 126 5.11 -11.65 -5.04
C ALA A 126 4.82 -11.15 -3.61
N LYS A 127 4.25 -12.02 -2.76
CA LYS A 127 4.01 -11.73 -1.34
C LYS A 127 5.30 -11.44 -0.59
N THR A 128 6.35 -12.25 -0.79
CA THR A 128 7.64 -12.05 -0.11
C THR A 128 8.27 -10.69 -0.46
N ILE A 129 8.19 -10.28 -1.73
CA ILE A 129 8.66 -8.95 -2.15
C ILE A 129 7.82 -7.84 -1.51
N PHE A 130 6.50 -8.02 -1.51
CA PHE A 130 5.58 -7.10 -0.86
C PHE A 130 5.88 -6.93 0.64
N GLU A 131 6.17 -8.01 1.37
CA GLU A 131 6.39 -7.99 2.82
C GLU A 131 7.75 -7.37 3.18
N ASN A 132 8.68 -7.28 2.23
CA ASN A 132 9.99 -6.71 2.43
C ASN A 132 9.91 -5.18 2.67
N GLN A 133 10.14 -4.78 3.91
CA GLN A 133 10.09 -3.38 4.35
C GLN A 133 11.33 -2.56 3.98
N ASN A 134 12.39 -3.22 3.48
CA ASN A 134 13.73 -2.65 3.31
C ASN A 134 14.09 -2.30 1.86
N ILE A 135 13.23 -2.66 0.90
CA ILE A 135 13.35 -2.20 -0.48
C ILE A 135 12.48 -0.96 -0.69
N SER A 136 12.88 -0.09 -1.61
CA SER A 136 12.06 1.05 -1.97
C SER A 136 10.73 0.58 -2.56
N ILE A 137 9.68 1.39 -2.43
CA ILE A 137 8.37 1.08 -3.01
C ILE A 137 8.51 0.83 -4.51
N LYS A 138 9.27 1.68 -5.20
CA LYS A 138 9.57 1.55 -6.63
C LYS A 138 10.30 0.24 -6.97
N GLN A 139 11.26 -0.18 -6.14
CA GLN A 139 11.95 -1.45 -6.35
C GLN A 139 11.01 -2.63 -6.12
N ALA A 140 10.16 -2.58 -5.09
CA ALA A 140 9.15 -3.61 -4.83
C ALA A 140 8.18 -3.76 -6.01
N GLU A 141 7.72 -2.64 -6.59
CA GLU A 141 6.86 -2.65 -7.77
C GLU A 141 7.54 -3.32 -8.97
N ALA A 142 8.79 -2.93 -9.25
CA ALA A 142 9.56 -3.52 -10.35
C ALA A 142 9.81 -5.02 -10.14
N ASP A 143 10.15 -5.43 -8.92
CA ASP A 143 10.41 -6.83 -8.58
C ASP A 143 9.15 -7.69 -8.67
N ILE A 144 8.00 -7.17 -8.22
CA ILE A 144 6.69 -7.84 -8.38
C ILE A 144 6.35 -7.97 -9.87
N GLU A 145 6.58 -6.93 -10.67
CA GLU A 145 6.36 -6.98 -12.11
C GLU A 145 7.26 -8.01 -12.80
N ASN A 146 8.54 -8.09 -12.40
CA ASN A 146 9.49 -9.07 -12.92
C ASN A 146 9.08 -10.51 -12.56
N VAL A 147 8.71 -10.77 -11.30
CA VAL A 147 8.20 -12.08 -10.87
C VAL A 147 6.96 -12.48 -11.67
N LYS A 148 6.03 -11.55 -11.87
CA LYS A 148 4.86 -11.78 -12.71
C LYS A 148 5.26 -12.15 -14.15
N ASN A 149 6.14 -11.37 -14.77
CA ASN A 149 6.55 -11.57 -16.16
C ASN A 149 7.39 -12.83 -16.39
N SER A 150 7.93 -13.43 -15.32
CA SER A 150 8.59 -14.75 -15.39
C SER A 150 7.61 -15.92 -15.54
N ALA A 151 6.33 -15.71 -15.26
CA ALA A 151 5.28 -16.73 -15.37
C ALA A 151 4.50 -16.63 -16.69
N SER A 152 3.85 -17.73 -17.08
CA SER A 152 2.97 -17.77 -18.25
C SER A 152 1.78 -16.82 -18.09
N GLU A 153 1.18 -16.38 -19.18
CA GLU A 153 -0.06 -15.58 -19.13
C GLU A 153 -1.20 -16.32 -18.42
N GLU A 154 -1.29 -17.63 -18.61
CA GLU A 154 -2.27 -18.48 -17.93
C GLU A 154 -2.08 -18.46 -16.41
N ASP A 155 -0.86 -18.66 -15.92
CA ASP A 155 -0.56 -18.67 -14.48
C ASP A 155 -0.81 -17.29 -13.85
N ARG A 156 -0.42 -16.21 -14.54
CA ARG A 156 -0.69 -14.84 -14.10
C ARG A 156 -2.20 -14.59 -13.95
N ASN A 157 -2.97 -14.95 -14.96
CA ASN A 157 -4.42 -14.74 -14.99
C ASN A 157 -5.14 -15.59 -13.95
N ALA A 158 -4.67 -16.82 -13.68
CA ALA A 158 -5.24 -17.71 -12.67
C ALA A 158 -5.05 -17.12 -11.27
N VAL A 159 -3.83 -16.67 -10.94
CA VAL A 159 -3.53 -16.02 -9.66
C VAL A 159 -4.33 -14.72 -9.49
N GLU A 160 -4.40 -13.89 -10.54
CA GLU A 160 -5.20 -12.65 -10.53
C GLU A 160 -6.68 -12.91 -10.21
N LYS A 161 -7.28 -13.88 -10.90
CA LYS A 161 -8.68 -14.27 -10.66
C LYS A 161 -8.88 -14.76 -9.23
N ALA A 162 -7.96 -15.58 -8.70
CA ALA A 162 -8.04 -16.08 -7.35
C ALA A 162 -7.98 -14.94 -6.30
N ILE A 163 -7.11 -13.96 -6.49
CA ILE A 163 -7.02 -12.77 -5.62
C ILE A 163 -8.32 -11.96 -5.67
N ILE A 164 -8.84 -11.67 -6.86
CA ILE A 164 -10.10 -10.92 -7.04
C ILE A 164 -11.27 -11.65 -6.37
N SER A 165 -11.38 -12.96 -6.60
CA SER A 165 -12.39 -13.79 -5.95
C SER A 165 -12.25 -13.81 -4.43
N ALA A 166 -11.03 -13.81 -3.90
CA ALA A 166 -10.77 -13.78 -2.46
C ALA A 166 -11.25 -12.47 -1.80
N LEU A 167 -11.17 -11.35 -2.52
CA LEU A 167 -11.57 -10.03 -2.02
C LEU A 167 -13.05 -9.72 -2.22
N SER A 168 -13.69 -10.41 -3.17
CA SER A 168 -15.12 -10.24 -3.49
C SER A 168 -16.04 -11.09 -2.60
N ASN A 169 -15.47 -12.03 -1.84
CA ASN A 169 -16.17 -12.88 -0.86
C ASN A 169 -15.81 -12.45 0.58
#